data_AF-V5XA80-F1
#
_entry.id   AF-V5XA80-F1
#
_cell.length_a   1.000
_cell.length_b   1.000
_cell.length_c   1.000
_cell.angle_alpha   90.00
_cell.angle_beta   90.00
_cell.angle_gamma   90.00
#
_symmetry.space_group_name_H-M   'P 1'
#
loop_
_entity.id
_entity.type
_entity.pdbx_description
1 polymer ?
#
loop_
_entity_poly.entity_id
_entity_poly.type
_entity_poly.pdbx_seq_one_letter_code
_entity_poly.pdbx_strand_id
1 'polypeptide(L)'
;MDLVVFLPLFIILGAFMFFASRRQKKAMQATIDLHESLTVGDRVHTTSGLKGTIVGITDDYVDLEIAPGVVTTWMKLAIRDRIEDLDDDDDAADDDETFESQSGAVELTDRPTPKTDSN
;
A
#
# COMPACT_ATOMS: atom_id res chain seq x y z
N MET A 1 -41.21 29.32 -3.42
CA MET A 1 -41.60 28.08 -2.71
C MET A 1 -40.79 26.90 -3.26
N ASP A 2 -39.53 27.18 -3.59
CA ASP A 2 -38.70 26.36 -4.46
C ASP A 2 -37.66 25.56 -3.67
N LEU A 3 -37.32 26.03 -2.45
CA LEU A 3 -36.42 25.35 -1.53
C LEU A 3 -36.94 23.98 -1.10
N VAL A 4 -38.27 23.82 -1.01
CA VAL A 4 -38.92 22.56 -0.62
C VAL A 4 -38.77 21.48 -1.71
N VAL A 5 -38.64 21.87 -2.99
CA VAL A 5 -38.41 20.94 -4.11
C VAL A 5 -36.97 20.40 -4.10
N PHE A 6 -36.01 21.18 -3.59
CA PHE A 6 -34.62 20.73 -3.43
C PHE A 6 -34.37 19.95 -2.13
N LEU A 7 -35.30 19.97 -1.17
CA LEU A 7 -35.23 19.19 0.08
C LEU A 7 -34.94 17.69 -0.14
N PRO A 8 -35.67 16.95 -1.00
CA PRO A 8 -35.35 15.54 -1.25
C PRO A 8 -33.96 15.35 -1.88
N LEU A 9 -33.50 16.28 -2.72
CA LEU A 9 -32.16 16.22 -3.33
C LEU A 9 -31.05 16.36 -2.27
N PHE A 10 -31.19 17.30 -1.34
CA PHE A 10 -30.24 17.48 -0.24
C PHE A 10 -30.23 16.30 0.74
N ILE A 11 -31.38 15.67 0.99
CA ILE A 11 -31.46 14.45 1.81
C ILE A 11 -30.71 13.30 1.15
N ILE A 12 -30.91 13.08 -0.15
CA ILE A 12 -30.21 12.03 -0.90
C ILE A 12 -28.71 12.32 -0.94
N LEU A 13 -28.32 13.57 -1.22
CA LEU A 13 -26.91 13.97 -1.25
C LEU A 13 -26.24 13.83 0.13
N GLY A 14 -26.90 14.25 1.20
CA GLY A 14 -26.42 14.11 2.57
C GLY A 14 -26.29 12.64 3.01
N ALA A 15 -27.27 11.81 2.66
CA ALA A 15 -27.23 10.37 2.93
C ALA A 15 -26.10 9.68 2.15
N PHE A 16 -25.92 10.02 0.88
CA PHE A 16 -24.85 9.48 0.04
C PHE A 16 -23.48 9.91 0.56
N MET A 17 -23.33 11.19 0.94
CA MET A 17 -22.07 11.71 1.48
C MET A 17 -21.74 11.13 2.87
N PHE A 18 -22.74 10.92 3.73
CA PHE A 18 -22.56 10.26 5.03
C PHE A 18 -22.08 8.81 4.85
N PHE A 19 -22.66 8.08 3.90
CA PHE A 19 -22.28 6.71 3.61
C PHE A 19 -20.90 6.61 2.92
N ALA A 20 -20.61 7.52 1.98
CA ALA A 20 -19.31 7.61 1.31
C ALA A 20 -18.20 8.02 2.29
N SER A 21 -18.44 9.01 3.16
CA SER A 21 -17.48 9.45 4.18
C SER A 21 -17.16 8.35 5.19
N ARG A 22 -18.18 7.56 5.60
CA ARG A 22 -17.97 6.42 6.50
C ARG A 22 -17.14 5.31 5.85
N ARG A 23 -17.28 5.10 4.54
CA ARG A 23 -16.45 4.15 3.77
C ARG A 23 -15.02 4.66 3.58
N GLN A 24 -14.84 5.96 3.33
CA GLN A 24 -13.52 6.57 3.17
C GLN A 24 -12.69 6.57 4.45
N LYS A 25 -13.30 6.86 5.61
CA LYS A 25 -12.59 6.78 6.91
C LYS A 25 -12.06 5.37 7.18
N LYS A 26 -12.84 4.32 6.88
CA LYS A 26 -12.43 2.93 7.09
C LYS A 26 -11.27 2.50 6.17
N ALA A 27 -11.25 2.98 4.92
CA ALA A 27 -10.14 2.71 4.00
C ALA A 27 -8.84 3.37 4.46
N MET A 28 -8.91 4.57 5.04
CA MET A 28 -7.76 5.27 5.60
C MET A 28 -7.26 4.62 6.90
N GLN A 29 -8.17 4.11 7.74
CA GLN A 29 -7.82 3.35 8.95
C GLN A 29 -7.08 2.04 8.64
N ALA A 30 -7.50 1.29 7.61
CA ALA A 30 -6.88 0.01 7.27
C ALA A 30 -5.42 0.13 6.78
N THR A 31 -5.05 1.29 6.21
CA THR A 31 -3.66 1.58 5.83
C THR A 31 -2.78 1.88 7.06
N ILE A 32 -3.40 2.31 8.18
CA ILE A 32 -2.69 2.62 9.43
C ILE A 32 -2.35 1.31 10.18
N ASP A 33 -3.27 0.34 10.22
CA ASP A 33 -3.14 -0.87 11.03
C ASP A 33 -1.99 -1.81 10.58
N LEU A 34 -1.69 -1.89 9.28
CA LEU A 34 -0.60 -2.77 8.77
C LEU A 34 0.79 -2.25 9.16
N HIS A 35 0.95 -0.93 9.18
CA HIS A 35 2.20 -0.26 9.54
C HIS A 35 2.47 -0.26 11.05
N GLU A 36 1.46 -0.51 11.87
CA GLU A 36 1.57 -0.50 13.34
C GLU A 36 2.24 -1.78 13.88
N SER A 37 2.26 -2.86 13.10
CA SER A 37 2.82 -4.16 13.51
C SER A 37 4.36 -4.25 13.38
N LEU A 38 5.01 -3.33 12.66
CA LEU A 38 6.45 -3.37 12.40
C LEU A 38 7.25 -3.10 13.67
N THR A 39 8.29 -3.89 13.90
CA THR A 39 9.19 -3.79 15.05
C THR A 39 10.64 -3.63 14.62
N VAL A 40 11.45 -3.02 15.50
CA VAL A 40 12.89 -2.92 15.29
C VAL A 40 13.52 -4.31 15.38
N GLY A 41 14.36 -4.66 14.40
CA GLY A 41 14.95 -5.99 14.24
C GLY A 41 14.30 -6.83 13.15
N ASP A 42 13.12 -6.45 12.67
CA ASP A 42 12.45 -7.16 11.59
C ASP A 42 13.22 -7.03 10.28
N ARG A 43 13.30 -8.15 9.55
CA ARG A 43 13.80 -8.17 8.19
C ARG A 43 12.63 -7.99 7.24
N VAL A 44 12.76 -7.10 6.27
CA VAL A 44 11.64 -6.69 5.41
C VAL A 44 12.04 -6.60 3.95
N HIS A 45 11.07 -6.76 3.07
CA HIS A 45 11.16 -6.36 1.68
C HIS A 45 10.44 -5.03 1.45
N THR A 46 11.09 -4.13 0.72
CA THR A 46 10.45 -2.92 0.23
C THR A 46 9.68 -3.21 -1.05
N THR A 47 8.75 -2.32 -1.40
CA THR A 47 7.98 -2.40 -2.66
C THR A 47 8.87 -2.33 -3.91
N SER A 48 10.08 -1.77 -3.82
CA SER A 48 11.07 -1.74 -4.90
C SER A 48 11.91 -3.02 -5.01
N GLY A 49 11.72 -3.99 -4.11
CA GLY A 49 12.49 -5.24 -4.06
C GLY A 49 13.80 -5.15 -3.28
N LEU A 50 14.00 -4.09 -2.48
CA LEU A 50 15.16 -3.98 -1.59
C LEU A 50 14.90 -4.78 -0.31
N LYS A 51 15.90 -5.53 0.15
CA LYS A 51 15.89 -6.23 1.44
C LYS A 51 16.71 -5.44 2.45
N GLY A 52 16.20 -5.31 3.66
CA GLY A 52 16.91 -4.66 4.76
C GLY A 52 16.36 -5.05 6.12
N THR A 53 17.02 -4.57 7.16
CA THR A 53 16.61 -4.78 8.55
C THR A 53 16.19 -3.45 9.15
N ILE A 54 15.05 -3.44 9.84
CA ILE A 54 14.57 -2.24 10.52
C ILE A 54 15.44 -1.97 11.75
N VAL A 55 16.10 -0.81 11.80
CA VAL A 55 16.92 -0.38 12.94
C VAL A 55 16.26 0.76 13.73
N GLY A 56 15.25 1.40 13.17
CA GLY A 56 14.50 2.48 13.80
C GLY A 56 13.11 2.64 13.20
N ILE A 57 12.14 3.02 14.02
CA ILE A 57 10.76 3.28 13.60
C ILE A 57 10.30 4.59 14.22
N THR A 58 9.70 5.43 13.38
CA THR A 58 8.97 6.65 13.76
C THR A 58 7.51 6.52 13.30
N ASP A 59 6.69 7.55 13.53
CA ASP A 59 5.28 7.56 13.12
C ASP A 59 5.10 7.29 11.62
N ASP A 60 5.79 8.06 10.76
CA ASP A 60 5.63 7.99 9.29
C ASP A 60 6.81 7.31 8.55
N TYR A 61 7.93 7.13 9.24
CA TYR A 61 9.21 6.70 8.64
C TYR A 61 9.81 5.49 9.36
N VAL A 62 10.63 4.74 8.62
CA VAL A 62 11.40 3.59 9.09
C VAL A 62 12.84 3.74 8.61
N ASP A 63 13.78 3.41 9.49
CA ASP A 63 15.19 3.36 9.17
C ASP A 63 15.57 1.92 8.85
N LEU A 64 16.04 1.69 7.63
CA LEU A 64 16.50 0.38 7.15
C LEU A 64 18.02 0.36 7.02
N GLU A 65 18.62 -0.63 7.64
CA GLU A 65 19.99 -1.03 7.37
C GLU A 65 20.03 -2.00 6.18
N ILE A 66 20.75 -1.60 5.13
CA ILE A 66 20.82 -2.34 3.85
C ILE A 66 22.17 -3.03 3.65
N ALA A 67 23.17 -2.59 4.40
CA ALA A 67 24.53 -3.11 4.46
C ALA A 67 25.14 -2.68 5.80
N PRO A 68 26.22 -3.32 6.29
CA PRO A 68 26.80 -3.00 7.59
C PRO A 68 27.13 -1.52 7.74
N GLY A 69 26.41 -0.85 8.66
CA GLY A 69 26.57 0.58 8.95
C GLY A 69 25.96 1.53 7.91
N VAL A 70 25.23 1.02 6.91
CA VAL A 70 24.50 1.83 5.91
C VAL A 70 23.03 1.84 6.26
N VAL A 71 22.60 2.93 6.90
CA VAL A 71 21.21 3.15 7.30
C VAL A 71 20.58 4.21 6.39
N THR A 72 19.37 3.91 5.91
CA THR A 72 18.60 4.78 5.03
C THR A 72 17.17 4.93 5.55
N THR A 73 16.61 6.13 5.48
CA THR A 73 15.25 6.42 5.96
C THR A 73 14.25 6.31 4.82
N TRP A 74 13.20 5.53 5.03
CA TRP A 74 12.13 5.27 4.08
C TRP A 74 10.77 5.57 4.71
N MET A 75 9.75 5.83 3.88
CA MET A 75 8.37 5.91 4.36
C MET A 75 7.91 4.52 4.82
N LYS A 76 7.07 4.46 5.86
CA LYS A 76 6.45 3.20 6.32
C LYS A 76 5.73 2.47 5.18
N LEU A 77 5.08 3.23 4.31
CA LEU A 77 4.38 2.76 3.11
C LEU A 77 5.29 2.10 2.07
N ALA A 78 6.61 2.26 2.17
CA ALA A 78 7.56 1.61 1.28
C ALA A 78 7.83 0.15 1.67
N ILE A 79 7.36 -0.31 2.83
CA ILE A 79 7.50 -1.69 3.29
C ILE A 79 6.34 -2.54 2.76
N ARG A 80 6.67 -3.65 2.10
CA ARG A 80 5.71 -4.56 1.50
C ARG A 80 5.37 -5.73 2.42
N ASP A 81 6.39 -6.45 2.87
CA ASP A 81 6.25 -7.68 3.66
C ASP A 81 7.42 -7.84 4.64
N ARG A 82 7.13 -8.51 5.76
CA ARG A 82 8.14 -9.00 6.71
C ARG A 82 8.60 -10.37 6.24
N ILE A 83 9.91 -10.58 6.30
CA ILE A 83 10.53 -11.87 6.07
C ILE A 83 10.52 -12.59 7.41
N GLU A 84 9.67 -13.62 7.52
CA GLU A 84 9.78 -14.59 8.60
C GLU A 84 10.92 -15.54 8.24
N ASP A 85 11.99 -15.48 9.02
CA ASP A 85 13.00 -16.53 8.96
C ASP A 85 12.38 -17.74 9.68
N LEU A 86 11.82 -18.66 8.90
CA LEU A 86 11.57 -20.02 9.37
C LEU A 86 12.95 -20.64 9.62
N ASP A 87 13.44 -20.53 10.85
CA ASP A 87 14.60 -21.30 11.28
C ASP A 87 14.27 -22.79 11.10
N ASP A 88 15.10 -23.50 10.34
CA ASP A 88 15.03 -24.93 10.04
C ASP A 88 14.82 -25.79 11.31
N ASP A 89 13.58 -26.21 11.59
CA ASP A 89 13.23 -27.55 12.10
C ASP A 89 11.69 -27.69 12.27
N ASP A 90 11.18 -28.80 11.70
CA ASP A 90 9.82 -29.37 11.80
C ASP A 90 8.70 -28.96 10.81
N ASP A 91 8.15 -30.03 10.22
CA ASP A 91 7.01 -30.15 9.32
C ASP A 91 5.74 -29.39 9.73
N ALA A 92 5.00 -28.99 8.68
CA ALA A 92 3.56 -28.70 8.63
C ALA A 92 3.08 -27.37 9.25
N ALA A 93 2.66 -26.43 8.41
CA ALA A 93 1.32 -26.47 7.80
C ALA A 93 1.16 -25.33 6.79
N ASP A 94 0.63 -25.72 5.65
CA ASP A 94 0.08 -24.93 4.56
C ASP A 94 -0.97 -23.93 5.10
N ASP A 95 -0.71 -22.63 4.96
CA ASP A 95 -1.71 -21.56 5.05
C ASP A 95 -1.24 -20.40 4.12
N ASP A 96 -0.99 -20.71 2.84
CA ASP A 96 -0.86 -19.68 1.81
C ASP A 96 -2.27 -19.19 1.46
N GLU A 97 -2.78 -18.25 2.26
CA GLU A 97 -3.90 -17.41 1.82
C GLU A 97 -3.43 -16.62 0.60
N THR A 98 -3.84 -17.11 -0.57
CA THR A 98 -3.65 -16.48 -1.88
C THR A 98 -4.12 -15.03 -1.85
N PHE A 99 -3.19 -14.10 -1.67
CA PHE A 99 -3.41 -12.69 -1.98
C PHE A 99 -3.30 -12.51 -3.50
N GLU A 100 -4.42 -12.72 -4.20
CA GLU A 100 -4.58 -12.25 -5.58
C GLU A 100 -4.53 -10.72 -5.61
N SER A 101 -3.32 -10.16 -5.69
CA SER A 101 -3.14 -8.79 -6.13
C SER A 101 -3.39 -8.77 -7.63
N GLN A 102 -4.61 -8.39 -8.04
CA GLN A 102 -4.90 -8.02 -9.42
C GLN A 102 -4.03 -6.81 -9.79
N SER A 103 -2.83 -7.10 -10.27
CA SER A 103 -1.99 -6.16 -11.00
C SER A 103 -2.70 -5.87 -12.31
N GLY A 104 -3.51 -4.80 -12.30
CA GLY A 104 -3.96 -4.14 -13.52
C GLY A 104 -2.75 -3.56 -14.23
N ALA A 105 -2.03 -4.40 -14.96
CA ALA A 105 -1.03 -3.97 -15.92
C ALA A 105 -1.75 -3.16 -17.00
N VAL A 106 -1.76 -1.84 -16.85
CA VAL A 106 -2.03 -0.95 -17.96
C VAL A 106 -0.85 -1.05 -18.92
N GLU A 107 -0.95 -1.95 -19.90
CA GLU A 107 -0.07 -1.99 -21.06
C GLU A 107 -0.17 -0.64 -21.78
N LEU A 108 0.82 0.23 -21.56
CA LEU A 108 1.02 1.43 -22.36
C LEU A 108 1.88 1.05 -23.59
N THR A 109 1.34 0.19 -24.44
CA THR A 109 1.92 -0.12 -25.76
C THR A 109 0.96 0.34 -26.85
N ASP A 110 0.94 1.63 -27.14
CA ASP A 110 0.90 2.09 -28.54
C ASP A 110 1.27 3.58 -28.61
N ARG A 111 2.53 3.86 -28.92
CA ARG A 111 2.90 5.12 -29.55
C ARG A 111 3.16 4.79 -31.01
N PRO A 112 2.27 5.17 -31.95
CA PRO A 112 2.58 5.06 -33.37
C PRO A 112 3.74 6.01 -33.64
N THR A 113 4.89 5.47 -33.99
CA THR A 113 6.01 6.24 -34.53
C THR A 113 5.56 6.86 -35.84
N PRO A 114 5.61 8.20 -36.01
CA PRO A 114 5.41 8.78 -37.33
C PRO A 114 6.59 8.36 -38.21
N LYS A 115 6.27 7.68 -39.32
CA LYS A 115 7.24 7.31 -40.35
C LYS A 115 8.00 8.56 -40.79
N THR A 116 9.31 8.54 -40.63
CA THR A 116 10.20 9.46 -41.33
C THR A 116 10.25 8.99 -42.78
N ASP A 117 9.39 9.57 -43.61
CA ASP A 117 9.54 9.47 -45.06
C ASP A 117 10.78 10.24 -45.50
N SER A 118 11.51 9.57 -46.39
CA SER A 118 12.67 10.01 -47.16
C SER A 118 12.48 11.38 -47.81
N ASN A 119 13.50 12.26 -47.71
CA ASN A 119 14.02 13.11 -48.78
C ASN A 119 15.37 13.71 -48.33
#